data_AF-A0A919YF10-F1
#
_entry.id   AF-A0A919YF10-F1
#
_cell.length_a   1.000
_cell.length_b   1.000
_cell.length_c   1.000
_cell.angle_alpha   90.00
_cell.angle_beta   90.00
_cell.angle_gamma   90.00
#
_symmetry.space_group_name_H-M   'P 1'
#
loop_
_entity.id
_entity.type
_entity.pdbx_description
1 polymer ?
#
loop_
_entity_poly.entity_id
_entity_poly.type
_entity_poly.pdbx_seq_one_letter_code
_entity_poly.pdbx_strand_id
1 'polypeptide(L)'
;MHDDLRKVYDEIVDQTMFKFISGDDKIYTSQDYESYLQTQRTLLDDTLTEHLIQSVRSGNEERMLSTLEELFLQLQTMKYSECKFQLSLLFFTIVKSFNKLTSIQSVDSIENHLKHFSTLSEVSDWLKEELLRIIHLLTSQKGFSRKDKVVEEMVEYVHYHIHDPMLSVDEIAEHVSLSKKYVRQLFDEVRGVSLSSYILNARIDKVKELLRNTDLPITDISQQSGFQTKSHFFKAFKKAMGMTPSQYRLSSNEANA
;
A
#
# COMPACT_ATOMS: atom_id res chain seq x y z
N MET A 1 16.67 -47.78 -16.88
CA MET A 1 17.60 -47.78 -15.74
C MET A 1 17.96 -46.38 -15.22
N HIS A 2 17.82 -45.29 -15.99
CA HIS A 2 18.04 -43.92 -15.48
C HIS A 2 16.80 -43.26 -14.82
N ASP A 3 15.60 -43.80 -15.06
CA ASP A 3 14.33 -43.28 -14.50
C ASP A 3 14.10 -43.66 -13.02
N ASP A 4 14.71 -44.75 -12.56
CA ASP A 4 14.59 -45.25 -11.18
C ASP A 4 15.37 -44.40 -10.17
N LEU A 5 16.56 -43.92 -10.56
CA LEU A 5 17.43 -43.15 -9.68
C LEU A 5 16.87 -41.77 -9.35
N ARG A 6 16.07 -41.16 -10.25
CA ARG A 6 15.38 -39.90 -9.96
C ARG A 6 14.23 -40.11 -9.00
N LYS A 7 13.40 -41.14 -9.20
CA LYS A 7 12.33 -41.48 -8.26
C LYS A 7 12.85 -41.78 -6.86
N VAL A 8 13.90 -42.60 -6.76
CA VAL A 8 14.51 -42.94 -5.47
C VAL A 8 15.18 -41.70 -4.83
N TYR A 9 15.77 -40.81 -5.61
CA TYR A 9 16.31 -39.54 -5.11
C TYR A 9 15.21 -38.59 -4.62
N ASP A 10 14.11 -38.46 -5.36
CA ASP A 10 12.96 -37.63 -4.98
C ASP A 10 12.28 -38.19 -3.73
N GLU A 11 12.16 -39.52 -3.61
CA GLU A 11 11.66 -40.21 -2.41
C GLU A 11 12.57 -40.01 -1.18
N ILE A 12 13.89 -40.09 -1.34
CA ILE A 12 14.85 -39.86 -0.25
C ILE A 12 14.87 -38.38 0.17
N VAL A 13 14.78 -37.45 -0.78
CA VAL A 13 14.66 -36.01 -0.51
C VAL A 13 13.35 -35.71 0.22
N ASP A 14 12.24 -36.29 -0.21
CA ASP A 14 10.94 -36.15 0.46
C ASP A 14 10.95 -36.76 1.87
N GLN A 15 11.57 -37.94 2.07
CA GLN A 15 11.73 -38.56 3.39
C GLN A 15 12.62 -37.73 4.33
N THR A 16 13.69 -37.15 3.80
CA THR A 16 14.59 -36.26 4.56
C THR A 16 13.90 -34.93 4.89
N MET A 17 13.00 -34.48 4.03
CA MET A 17 12.25 -33.23 4.18
C MET A 17 10.87 -33.41 4.85
N PHE A 18 10.48 -34.64 5.22
CA PHE A 18 9.27 -34.89 6.02
C PHE A 18 9.36 -34.20 7.40
N LYS A 19 10.59 -34.04 7.93
CA LYS A 19 10.88 -33.20 9.09
C LYS A 19 10.43 -31.75 8.92
N PHE A 20 10.54 -31.20 7.70
CA PHE A 20 10.06 -29.84 7.41
C PHE A 20 8.53 -29.76 7.55
N ILE A 21 7.79 -30.78 7.13
CA ILE A 21 6.32 -30.77 7.13
C ILE A 21 5.75 -31.13 8.51
N SER A 22 6.33 -32.11 9.19
CA SER A 22 5.80 -32.66 10.44
C SER A 22 6.36 -32.04 11.72
N GLY A 23 7.53 -31.39 11.67
CA GLY A 23 8.14 -30.71 12.82
C GLY A 23 8.65 -31.60 13.96
N ASP A 24 8.46 -32.92 13.89
CA ASP A 24 8.85 -33.88 14.92
C ASP A 24 10.26 -34.44 14.65
N ASP A 25 11.08 -34.57 15.69
CA ASP A 25 12.44 -35.16 15.63
C ASP A 25 12.34 -36.70 15.69
N LYS A 26 11.65 -37.31 14.72
CA LYS A 26 11.44 -38.76 14.60
C LYS A 26 12.06 -39.33 13.32
N ILE A 27 12.47 -40.59 13.40
CA ILE A 27 12.94 -41.37 12.24
C ILE A 27 11.71 -41.86 11.49
N TYR A 28 11.42 -41.26 10.34
CA TYR A 28 10.30 -41.66 9.48
C TYR A 28 10.66 -42.90 8.67
N THR A 29 9.75 -43.87 8.60
CA THR A 29 9.95 -45.13 7.87
C THR A 29 9.21 -45.13 6.53
N SER A 30 9.61 -46.02 5.61
CA SER A 30 8.99 -46.12 4.27
C SER A 30 7.48 -46.40 4.30
N GLN A 31 6.97 -47.02 5.36
CA GLN A 31 5.53 -47.27 5.56
C GLN A 31 4.75 -46.01 6.00
N ASP A 32 5.41 -45.06 6.68
CA ASP A 32 4.81 -43.77 7.05
C ASP A 32 4.66 -42.88 5.80
N TYR A 33 5.63 -42.95 4.88
CA TYR A 33 5.59 -42.27 3.59
C TYR A 33 4.50 -42.82 2.65
N GLU A 34 4.33 -44.14 2.59
CA GLU A 34 3.27 -44.76 1.76
C GLU A 34 1.84 -44.42 2.25
N SER A 35 1.63 -44.34 3.56
CA SER A 35 0.34 -43.94 4.14
C SER A 35 0.02 -42.47 3.85
N TYR A 36 1.05 -41.63 3.79
CA TYR A 36 0.96 -40.22 3.43
C TYR A 36 0.65 -39.99 1.93
N LEU A 37 1.14 -40.84 1.03
CA LEU A 37 0.86 -40.77 -0.41
C LEU A 37 -0.62 -41.00 -0.76
N GLN A 38 -1.36 -41.76 0.06
CA GLN A 38 -2.74 -42.17 -0.26
C GLN A 38 -3.81 -41.07 0.00
N THR A 39 -3.46 -39.96 0.65
CA THR A 39 -4.43 -38.97 1.15
C THR A 39 -4.35 -37.60 0.44
N GLN A 40 -3.72 -37.52 -0.73
CA GLN A 40 -3.24 -36.26 -1.30
C GLN A 40 -4.28 -35.42 -2.07
N ARG A 41 -4.28 -34.11 -1.80
CA ARG A 41 -4.88 -33.05 -2.61
C ARG A 41 -3.81 -32.41 -3.50
N THR A 42 -4.17 -32.09 -4.74
CA THR A 42 -3.25 -31.63 -5.80
C THR A 42 -3.11 -30.13 -5.95
N LEU A 43 -4.02 -29.32 -5.38
CA LEU A 43 -4.01 -27.87 -5.52
C LEU A 43 -4.48 -27.21 -4.23
N LEU A 44 -3.84 -26.10 -3.89
CA LEU A 44 -4.31 -25.16 -2.88
C LEU A 44 -5.53 -24.42 -3.45
N ASP A 45 -6.54 -24.21 -2.62
CA ASP A 45 -7.76 -23.54 -3.06
C ASP A 45 -7.47 -22.06 -3.35
N ASP A 46 -7.58 -21.66 -4.62
CA ASP A 46 -7.38 -20.28 -5.07
C ASP A 46 -8.30 -19.31 -4.29
N THR A 47 -9.48 -19.77 -3.87
CA THR A 47 -10.42 -18.95 -3.10
C THR A 47 -9.91 -18.64 -1.69
N LEU A 48 -9.16 -19.54 -1.05
CA LEU A 48 -8.56 -19.30 0.26
C LEU A 48 -7.43 -18.27 0.18
N THR A 49 -6.64 -18.31 -0.90
CA THR A 49 -5.59 -17.30 -1.15
C THR A 49 -6.20 -15.93 -1.38
N GLU A 50 -7.29 -15.84 -2.15
CA GLU A 50 -8.04 -14.59 -2.34
C GLU A 50 -8.64 -14.06 -1.03
N HIS A 51 -9.25 -14.94 -0.22
CA HIS A 51 -9.78 -14.59 1.10
C HIS A 51 -8.70 -14.11 2.07
N LEU A 52 -7.49 -14.68 2.02
CA LEU A 52 -6.35 -14.22 2.82
C LEU A 52 -5.95 -12.79 2.43
N ILE A 53 -5.83 -12.49 1.14
CA ILE A 53 -5.48 -11.14 0.67
C ILE A 53 -6.58 -10.13 1.05
N GLN A 54 -7.85 -10.52 0.93
CA GLN A 54 -8.98 -9.65 1.27
C GLN A 54 -9.06 -9.38 2.78
N SER A 55 -8.82 -10.38 3.62
CA SER A 55 -8.81 -10.20 5.09
C SER A 55 -7.66 -9.29 5.54
N VAL A 56 -6.46 -9.43 4.96
CA VAL A 56 -5.32 -8.54 5.20
C VAL A 56 -5.62 -7.10 4.74
N ARG A 57 -6.20 -6.91 3.55
CA ARG A 57 -6.61 -5.57 3.05
C ARG A 57 -7.68 -4.92 3.92
N SER A 58 -8.69 -5.68 4.32
CA SER A 58 -9.76 -5.20 5.19
C SER A 58 -9.29 -4.97 6.64
N GLY A 59 -8.15 -5.54 7.04
CA GLY A 59 -7.59 -5.44 8.39
C GLY A 59 -8.36 -6.28 9.40
N ASN A 60 -9.00 -7.35 8.93
CA ASN A 60 -9.72 -8.30 9.78
C ASN A 60 -8.73 -9.37 10.24
N GLU A 61 -8.14 -9.16 11.42
CA GLU A 61 -7.12 -10.05 12.00
C GLU A 61 -7.65 -11.46 12.27
N GLU A 62 -8.85 -11.58 12.86
CA GLU A 62 -9.47 -12.87 13.16
C GLU A 62 -9.66 -13.71 11.89
N ARG A 63 -10.19 -13.09 10.83
CA ARG A 63 -10.42 -13.78 9.55
C ARG A 63 -9.12 -14.10 8.81
N MET A 64 -8.09 -13.27 8.97
CA MET A 64 -6.76 -13.56 8.41
C MET A 64 -6.15 -14.79 9.10
N LEU A 65 -6.19 -14.84 10.43
CA LEU A 65 -5.66 -15.96 11.22
C LEU A 65 -6.37 -17.27 10.88
N SER A 66 -7.71 -17.28 10.84
CA SER A 66 -8.46 -18.50 10.50
C SER A 66 -8.16 -19.00 9.09
N THR A 67 -8.06 -18.09 8.11
CA THR A 67 -7.75 -18.45 6.72
C THR A 67 -6.32 -18.96 6.59
N LEU A 68 -5.37 -18.35 7.33
CA LEU A 68 -3.97 -18.79 7.35
C LEU A 68 -3.84 -20.19 7.96
N GLU A 69 -4.52 -20.48 9.06
CA GLU A 69 -4.54 -21.81 9.67
C GLU A 69 -5.10 -22.88 8.71
N GLU A 70 -6.20 -22.58 8.01
CA GLU A 70 -6.78 -23.47 7.00
C GLU A 70 -5.82 -23.73 5.82
N LEU A 71 -5.12 -22.70 5.35
CA LEU A 71 -4.12 -22.82 4.28
C LEU A 71 -2.95 -23.72 4.71
N PHE A 72 -2.43 -23.53 5.93
CA PHE A 72 -1.30 -24.32 6.43
C PHE A 72 -1.69 -25.76 6.77
N LEU A 73 -2.94 -26.00 7.19
CA LEU A 73 -3.46 -27.35 7.34
C LEU A 73 -3.50 -28.09 6.00
N GLN A 74 -3.87 -27.41 4.91
CA GLN A 74 -3.79 -28.00 3.57
C GLN A 74 -2.34 -28.26 3.15
N LEU A 75 -1.42 -27.32 3.39
CA LEU A 75 0.00 -27.47 3.08
C LEU A 75 0.67 -28.63 3.84
N GLN A 76 0.25 -28.92 5.08
CA GLN A 76 0.74 -30.07 5.85
C GLN A 76 0.35 -31.42 5.23
N THR A 77 -0.74 -31.47 4.46
CA THR A 77 -1.22 -32.69 3.78
C THR A 77 -0.59 -32.94 2.41
N MET A 78 0.25 -32.01 1.92
CA MET A 78 0.84 -32.02 0.57
C MET A 78 2.33 -32.40 0.58
N LYS A 79 2.80 -33.16 -0.43
CA LYS A 79 4.23 -33.54 -0.59
C LYS A 79 5.16 -32.34 -0.48
N TYR A 80 6.41 -32.55 -0.08
CA TYR A 80 7.40 -31.48 0.05
C TYR A 80 7.57 -30.66 -1.24
N SER A 81 7.68 -31.31 -2.41
CA SER A 81 7.79 -30.61 -3.69
C SER A 81 6.59 -29.69 -3.98
N GLU A 82 5.38 -30.16 -3.65
CA GLU A 82 4.13 -29.43 -3.88
C GLU A 82 3.94 -28.34 -2.82
N CYS A 83 4.14 -28.66 -1.54
CA CYS A 83 4.13 -27.71 -0.43
C CYS A 83 5.10 -26.55 -0.69
N LYS A 84 6.32 -26.84 -1.14
CA LYS A 84 7.31 -25.83 -1.49
C LYS A 84 6.88 -24.97 -2.69
N PHE A 85 6.31 -25.58 -3.72
CA PHE A 85 5.77 -24.85 -4.87
C PHE A 85 4.62 -23.91 -4.44
N GLN A 86 3.67 -24.42 -3.66
CA GLN A 86 2.53 -23.67 -3.18
C GLN A 86 2.92 -22.56 -2.19
N LEU A 87 3.89 -22.80 -1.31
CA LEU A 87 4.48 -21.75 -0.48
C LEU A 87 5.11 -20.66 -1.35
N SER A 88 5.88 -21.03 -2.38
CA SER A 88 6.48 -20.07 -3.29
C SER A 88 5.42 -19.23 -4.01
N LEU A 89 4.31 -19.86 -4.43
CA LEU A 89 3.17 -19.17 -5.04
C LEU A 89 2.44 -18.25 -4.07
N LEU A 90 2.22 -18.68 -2.83
CA LEU A 90 1.61 -17.89 -1.76
C LEU A 90 2.46 -16.64 -1.47
N PHE A 91 3.76 -16.82 -1.25
CA PHE A 91 4.70 -15.73 -1.02
C PHE A 91 4.73 -14.76 -2.21
N PHE A 92 4.80 -15.28 -3.45
CA PHE A 92 4.73 -14.45 -4.64
C PHE A 92 3.44 -13.62 -4.70
N THR A 93 2.30 -14.23 -4.38
CA THR A 93 0.99 -13.57 -4.41
C THR A 93 0.88 -12.50 -3.32
N ILE A 94 1.43 -12.74 -2.13
CA ILE A 94 1.50 -11.76 -1.03
C ILE A 94 2.42 -10.60 -1.42
N VAL A 95 3.63 -10.86 -1.90
CA VAL A 95 4.57 -9.84 -2.38
C VAL A 95 3.96 -9.02 -3.52
N LYS A 96 3.30 -9.67 -4.49
CA LYS A 96 2.59 -8.98 -5.57
C LYS A 96 1.44 -8.10 -5.03
N SER A 97 0.70 -8.58 -4.04
CA SER A 97 -0.46 -7.88 -3.47
C SER A 97 -0.09 -6.71 -2.55
N PHE A 98 1.10 -6.76 -1.94
CA PHE A 98 1.56 -5.82 -0.92
C PHE A 98 2.96 -5.26 -1.20
N ASN A 99 3.36 -5.17 -2.47
CA ASN A 99 4.71 -4.85 -3.00
C ASN A 99 5.42 -3.60 -2.41
N LYS A 100 4.72 -2.74 -1.67
CA LYS A 100 5.29 -1.57 -0.96
C LYS A 100 5.40 -1.73 0.57
N LEU A 101 4.89 -2.82 1.13
CA LEU A 101 4.72 -3.05 2.57
C LEU A 101 5.39 -4.33 3.05
N THR A 102 5.76 -5.23 2.14
CA THR A 102 6.48 -6.46 2.46
C THR A 102 7.98 -6.19 2.59
N SER A 103 8.62 -6.81 3.57
CA SER A 103 10.09 -6.78 3.75
C SER A 103 10.86 -7.43 2.58
N ILE A 104 10.18 -8.23 1.76
CA ILE A 104 10.74 -8.95 0.61
C ILE A 104 10.56 -8.10 -0.66
N GLN A 105 11.69 -7.67 -1.24
CA GLN A 105 11.73 -6.73 -2.38
C GLN A 105 11.90 -7.41 -3.75
N SER A 106 12.13 -8.74 -3.82
CA SER A 106 12.31 -9.46 -5.07
C SER A 106 11.93 -10.94 -5.01
N VAL A 107 11.65 -11.55 -6.17
CA VAL A 107 11.31 -12.97 -6.33
C VAL A 107 12.49 -13.87 -5.93
N ASP A 108 13.73 -13.48 -6.24
CA ASP A 108 14.96 -14.19 -5.82
C ASP A 108 15.14 -14.23 -4.29
N SER A 109 14.48 -13.33 -3.56
CA SER A 109 14.51 -13.29 -2.10
C SER A 109 13.58 -14.33 -1.46
N ILE A 110 12.57 -14.84 -2.17
CA ILE A 110 11.56 -15.78 -1.65
C ILE A 110 12.16 -17.18 -1.47
N GLU A 111 12.76 -17.73 -2.53
CA GLU A 111 13.40 -19.06 -2.44
C GLU A 111 14.55 -19.07 -1.42
N ASN A 112 15.29 -17.96 -1.33
CA ASN A 112 16.35 -17.83 -0.34
C ASN A 112 15.79 -17.68 1.07
N HIS A 113 14.67 -16.96 1.29
CA HIS A 113 14.00 -16.92 2.60
C HIS A 113 13.49 -18.30 3.02
N LEU A 114 12.86 -19.05 2.12
CA LEU A 114 12.32 -20.38 2.43
C LEU A 114 13.41 -21.39 2.83
N LYS A 115 14.66 -21.20 2.40
CA LYS A 115 15.81 -22.03 2.82
C LYS A 115 16.27 -21.79 4.26
N HIS A 116 15.90 -20.65 4.87
CA HIS A 116 16.29 -20.33 6.25
C HIS A 116 15.37 -20.96 7.30
N PHE A 117 14.21 -21.49 6.90
CA PHE A 117 13.26 -22.14 7.80
C PHE A 117 13.47 -23.65 7.80
N SER A 118 13.52 -24.24 8.99
CA SER A 118 13.74 -25.68 9.19
C SER A 118 12.41 -26.45 9.21
N THR A 119 11.29 -25.77 9.47
CA THR A 119 9.96 -26.37 9.53
C THR A 119 8.87 -25.48 8.92
N LEU A 120 7.77 -26.09 8.51
CA LEU A 120 6.57 -25.42 8.01
C LEU A 120 5.88 -24.61 9.12
N SER A 121 6.02 -25.03 10.38
CA SER A 121 5.54 -24.25 11.54
C SER A 121 6.26 -22.91 11.64
N GLU A 122 7.58 -22.89 11.48
CA GLU A 122 8.37 -21.64 11.48
C GLU A 122 7.94 -20.71 10.33
N VAL A 123 7.64 -21.27 9.16
CA VAL A 123 7.12 -20.48 8.03
C VAL A 123 5.75 -19.90 8.36
N SER A 124 4.87 -20.67 9.03
CA SER A 124 3.54 -20.21 9.45
C SER A 124 3.62 -19.07 10.45
N ASP A 125 4.46 -19.21 11.47
CA ASP A 125 4.65 -18.21 12.53
C ASP A 125 5.23 -16.92 11.95
N TRP A 126 6.26 -17.03 11.10
CA TRP A 126 6.82 -15.87 10.42
C TRP A 126 5.80 -15.17 9.51
N LEU A 127 5.05 -15.95 8.72
CA LEU A 127 4.07 -15.38 7.80
C LEU A 127 2.93 -14.69 8.56
N LYS A 128 2.50 -15.28 9.68
CA LYS A 128 1.54 -14.66 10.60
C LYS A 128 2.06 -13.33 11.12
N GLU A 129 3.29 -13.26 11.61
CA GLU A 129 3.89 -12.01 12.09
C GLU A 129 4.03 -10.96 10.99
N GLU A 130 4.43 -11.35 9.78
CA GLU A 130 4.56 -10.42 8.65
C GLU A 130 3.19 -9.93 8.17
N LEU A 131 2.17 -10.80 8.10
CA LEU A 131 0.82 -10.40 7.75
C LEU A 131 0.18 -9.51 8.82
N LEU A 132 0.41 -9.80 10.11
CA LEU A 132 -0.01 -8.93 11.21
C LEU A 132 0.71 -7.57 11.16
N ARG A 133 2.00 -7.55 10.82
CA ARG A 133 2.75 -6.31 10.58
C ARG A 133 2.16 -5.54 9.40
N ILE A 134 1.82 -6.21 8.30
CA ILE A 134 1.17 -5.59 7.14
C ILE A 134 -0.21 -5.07 7.52
N ILE A 135 -1.01 -5.83 8.29
CA ILE A 135 -2.29 -5.34 8.82
C ILE A 135 -2.04 -4.12 9.70
N HIS A 136 -1.06 -4.16 10.60
CA HIS A 136 -0.71 -3.03 11.46
C HIS A 136 -0.22 -1.82 10.67
N LEU A 137 0.56 -2.02 9.60
CA LEU A 137 0.99 -0.97 8.68
C LEU A 137 -0.18 -0.45 7.86
N LEU A 138 -1.09 -1.31 7.42
CA LEU A 138 -2.31 -0.92 6.74
C LEU A 138 -3.29 -0.24 7.70
N THR A 139 -3.32 -0.59 8.99
CA THR A 139 -4.20 0.02 10.00
C THR A 139 -3.62 1.31 10.56
N SER A 140 -2.30 1.41 10.70
CA SER A 140 -1.58 2.65 10.98
C SER A 140 -1.51 3.60 9.76
N GLN A 141 -1.47 3.08 8.53
CA GLN A 141 -1.74 3.84 7.30
C GLN A 141 -3.24 4.08 7.07
N LYS A 142 -4.16 3.29 7.66
CA LYS A 142 -5.60 3.63 7.84
C LYS A 142 -5.80 4.69 8.94
N GLY A 143 -4.74 5.39 9.34
CA GLY A 143 -4.84 6.80 9.69
C GLY A 143 -5.41 7.67 8.56
N PHE A 144 -5.60 7.13 7.34
CA PHE A 144 -6.58 7.64 6.40
C PHE A 144 -7.94 6.93 6.55
N SER A 145 -8.74 7.37 7.52
CA SER A 145 -10.16 7.03 7.64
C SER A 145 -10.92 7.33 6.33
N ARG A 146 -12.16 6.85 6.20
CA ARG A 146 -13.04 7.26 5.09
C ARG A 146 -13.09 8.79 4.93
N LYS A 147 -12.99 9.52 6.05
CA LYS A 147 -12.92 10.98 6.06
C LYS A 147 -11.67 11.49 5.34
N ASP A 148 -10.52 10.91 5.62
CA ASP A 148 -9.24 11.35 5.05
C ASP A 148 -9.14 11.03 3.55
N LYS A 149 -9.73 9.91 3.09
CA LYS A 149 -9.84 9.62 1.65
C LYS A 149 -10.66 10.67 0.92
N VAL A 150 -11.81 11.05 1.49
CA VAL A 150 -12.66 12.11 0.94
C VAL A 150 -11.89 13.44 0.98
N VAL A 151 -11.11 13.72 2.04
CA VAL A 151 -10.28 14.93 2.11
C VAL A 151 -9.14 14.92 1.08
N GLU A 152 -8.54 13.77 0.79
CA GLU A 152 -7.53 13.66 -0.28
C GLU A 152 -8.16 13.89 -1.66
N GLU A 153 -9.34 13.33 -1.93
CA GLU A 153 -10.12 13.59 -3.14
C GLU A 153 -10.45 15.09 -3.29
N MET A 154 -10.83 15.77 -2.20
CA MET A 154 -10.99 17.23 -2.21
C MET A 154 -9.70 17.96 -2.55
N VAL A 155 -8.55 17.50 -2.03
CA VAL A 155 -7.23 18.10 -2.31
C VAL A 155 -6.85 17.91 -3.77
N GLU A 156 -7.03 16.72 -4.33
CA GLU A 156 -6.79 16.43 -5.75
C GLU A 156 -7.64 17.33 -6.64
N TYR A 157 -8.94 17.47 -6.32
CA TYR A 157 -9.84 18.36 -7.04
C TYR A 157 -9.38 19.82 -6.98
N VAL A 158 -8.95 20.31 -5.80
CA VAL A 158 -8.43 21.67 -5.65
C VAL A 158 -7.20 21.89 -6.52
N HIS A 159 -6.23 20.97 -6.54
CA HIS A 159 -5.01 21.12 -7.34
C HIS A 159 -5.30 21.10 -8.84
N TYR A 160 -6.18 20.20 -9.29
CA TYR A 160 -6.56 20.11 -10.69
C TYR A 160 -7.27 21.38 -11.18
N HIS A 161 -8.12 21.97 -10.34
CA HIS A 161 -8.91 23.16 -10.67
C HIS A 161 -8.33 24.48 -10.11
N ILE A 162 -7.09 24.50 -9.62
CA ILE A 162 -6.55 25.66 -8.88
C ILE A 162 -6.49 26.95 -9.70
N HIS A 163 -6.37 26.81 -11.02
CA HIS A 163 -6.31 27.88 -12.00
C HIS A 163 -7.69 28.50 -12.29
N ASP A 164 -8.78 27.82 -11.92
CA ASP A 164 -10.14 28.30 -12.13
C ASP A 164 -10.51 29.36 -11.07
N PRO A 165 -10.86 30.60 -11.48
CA PRO A 165 -11.34 31.62 -10.57
C PRO A 165 -12.67 31.28 -9.88
N MET A 166 -13.49 30.42 -10.48
CA MET A 166 -14.78 30.01 -9.94
C MET A 166 -14.68 28.92 -8.88
N LEU A 167 -13.54 28.21 -8.80
CA LEU A 167 -13.31 27.14 -7.82
C LEU A 167 -13.76 27.56 -6.42
N SER A 168 -14.77 26.84 -5.94
CA SER A 168 -15.48 27.14 -4.71
C SER A 168 -15.65 25.90 -3.84
N VAL A 169 -15.93 26.11 -2.55
CA VAL A 169 -16.30 25.03 -1.62
C VAL A 169 -17.56 24.30 -2.08
N ASP A 170 -18.40 24.99 -2.85
CA ASP A 170 -19.69 24.48 -3.31
C ASP A 170 -19.51 23.42 -4.40
N GLU A 171 -18.64 23.71 -5.38
CA GLU A 171 -18.28 22.76 -6.44
C GLU A 171 -17.54 21.54 -5.87
N ILE A 172 -16.63 21.75 -4.92
CA ILE A 172 -15.92 20.65 -4.24
C ILE A 172 -16.91 19.75 -3.51
N ALA A 173 -17.91 20.34 -2.84
CA ALA A 173 -18.93 19.59 -2.12
C ALA A 173 -19.84 18.77 -3.05
N GLU A 174 -20.19 19.33 -4.20
CA GLU A 174 -20.92 18.63 -5.25
C GLU A 174 -20.10 17.48 -5.84
N HIS A 175 -18.81 17.70 -6.13
CA HIS A 175 -17.90 16.68 -6.64
C HIS A 175 -17.82 15.45 -5.74
N VAL A 176 -17.63 15.65 -4.43
CA VAL A 176 -17.55 14.56 -3.44
C VAL A 176 -18.93 14.09 -2.94
N SER A 177 -20.03 14.63 -3.49
CA SER A 177 -21.41 14.29 -3.13
C SER A 177 -21.74 14.45 -1.64
N LEU A 178 -21.25 15.52 -0.99
CA LEU A 178 -21.47 15.81 0.43
C LEU A 178 -22.03 17.22 0.63
N SER A 179 -22.66 17.44 1.79
CA SER A 179 -23.12 18.80 2.12
C SER A 179 -21.93 19.73 2.38
N LYS A 180 -22.04 20.99 1.94
CA LYS A 180 -21.05 22.06 2.17
C LYS A 180 -20.63 22.18 3.63
N LYS A 181 -21.59 22.04 4.55
CA LYS A 181 -21.36 22.10 6.00
C LYS A 181 -20.45 20.95 6.45
N TYR A 182 -20.75 19.74 5.99
CA TYR A 182 -19.96 18.56 6.33
C TYR A 182 -18.56 18.64 5.72
N VAL A 183 -18.41 19.07 4.46
CA VAL A 183 -17.12 19.27 3.80
C VAL A 183 -16.21 20.23 4.58
N ARG A 184 -16.74 21.39 5.01
CA ARG A 184 -15.97 22.35 5.81
C ARG A 184 -15.49 21.75 7.13
N GLN A 185 -16.38 21.08 7.84
CA GLN A 185 -16.06 20.46 9.13
C GLN A 185 -15.05 19.32 8.96
N LEU A 186 -15.25 18.49 7.94
CA LEU A 186 -14.41 17.33 7.63
C LEU A 186 -12.99 17.76 7.28
N PHE A 187 -12.86 18.75 6.41
CA PHE A 187 -11.56 19.23 5.96
C PHE A 187 -10.78 19.88 7.10
N ASP A 188 -11.45 20.67 7.94
CA ASP A 188 -10.84 21.30 9.12
C ASP A 188 -10.43 20.26 10.18
N GLU A 189 -11.29 19.27 10.43
CA GLU A 189 -10.99 18.14 11.34
C GLU A 189 -9.72 17.39 10.92
N VAL A 190 -9.54 17.16 9.62
CA VAL A 190 -8.43 16.37 9.08
C VAL A 190 -7.15 17.20 8.84
N ARG A 191 -7.26 18.39 8.27
CA ARG A 191 -6.11 19.22 7.86
C ARG A 191 -5.74 20.31 8.87
N GLY A 192 -6.57 20.53 9.88
CA GLY A 192 -6.39 21.60 10.88
C GLY A 192 -6.50 23.02 10.30
N VAL A 193 -7.01 23.15 9.07
CA VAL A 193 -7.21 24.42 8.39
C VAL A 193 -8.51 24.39 7.59
N SER A 194 -9.16 25.54 7.45
CA SER A 194 -10.37 25.63 6.63
C SER A 194 -10.06 25.36 5.14
N LEU A 195 -10.98 24.70 4.44
CA LEU A 195 -10.85 24.44 3.00
C LEU A 195 -10.67 25.73 2.17
N SER A 196 -11.34 26.82 2.54
CA SER A 196 -11.17 28.12 1.87
C SER A 196 -9.76 28.69 2.07
N SER A 197 -9.19 28.54 3.28
CA SER A 197 -7.79 28.92 3.55
C SER A 197 -6.81 28.05 2.78
N TYR A 198 -7.09 26.75 2.68
CA TYR A 198 -6.28 25.81 1.90
C TYR A 198 -6.22 26.19 0.41
N ILE A 199 -7.37 26.46 -0.22
CA ILE A 199 -7.44 26.91 -1.61
C ILE A 199 -6.64 28.21 -1.80
N LEU A 200 -6.78 29.18 -0.88
CA LEU A 200 -6.04 30.43 -0.95
C LEU A 200 -4.52 30.20 -0.88
N ASN A 201 -4.06 29.37 0.05
CA ASN A 201 -2.64 29.06 0.21
C ASN A 201 -2.08 28.33 -1.02
N ALA A 202 -2.81 27.35 -1.56
CA ALA A 202 -2.42 26.64 -2.77
C ALA A 202 -2.28 27.61 -3.97
N ARG A 203 -3.20 28.58 -4.12
CA ARG A 203 -3.07 29.64 -5.13
C ARG A 203 -1.82 30.50 -4.90
N ILE A 204 -1.51 30.87 -3.65
CA ILE A 204 -0.29 31.63 -3.31
C ILE A 204 0.97 30.84 -3.65
N ASP A 205 1.00 29.54 -3.35
CA ASP A 205 2.13 28.69 -3.68
C ASP A 205 2.32 28.57 -5.19
N LYS A 206 1.23 28.49 -5.97
CA LYS A 206 1.32 28.55 -7.43
C LYS A 206 1.88 29.87 -7.94
N VAL A 207 1.49 31.00 -7.34
CA VAL A 207 2.06 32.31 -7.67
C VAL A 207 3.55 32.35 -7.38
N LYS A 208 3.98 31.82 -6.22
CA LYS A 208 5.40 31.77 -5.84
C LYS A 208 6.22 30.94 -6.83
N GLU A 209 5.69 29.80 -7.27
CA GLU A 209 6.28 28.94 -8.29
C GLU A 209 6.45 29.70 -9.61
N LEU A 210 5.38 30.34 -10.11
CA LEU A 210 5.42 31.11 -11.35
C LEU A 210 6.36 32.31 -11.28
N LEU A 211 6.42 33.02 -10.15
CA LEU A 211 7.31 34.16 -9.97
C LEU A 211 8.79 33.77 -9.98
N ARG A 212 9.13 32.57 -9.47
CA ARG A 212 10.50 32.05 -9.38
C ARG A 212 10.97 31.41 -10.68
N ASN A 213 10.07 30.72 -11.37
CA ASN A 213 10.43 29.86 -12.50
C ASN A 213 10.14 30.50 -13.87
N THR A 214 9.52 31.69 -13.91
CA THR A 214 9.12 32.35 -15.16
C THR A 214 9.27 33.87 -15.11
N ASP A 215 9.52 34.47 -16.28
CA ASP A 215 9.52 35.91 -16.50
C ASP A 215 8.14 36.47 -16.87
N LEU A 216 7.07 35.70 -16.67
CA LEU A 216 5.71 36.11 -17.04
C LEU A 216 5.33 37.44 -16.36
N PRO A 217 4.61 38.34 -17.05
CA PRO A 217 4.05 39.53 -16.43
C PRO A 217 3.19 39.17 -15.21
N ILE A 218 3.25 39.99 -14.15
CA ILE A 218 2.48 39.75 -12.92
C ILE A 218 0.97 39.72 -13.20
N THR A 219 0.51 40.44 -14.23
CA THR A 219 -0.87 40.41 -14.71
C THR A 219 -1.30 39.03 -15.18
N ASP A 220 -0.40 38.30 -15.84
CA ASP A 220 -0.67 37.01 -16.45
C ASP A 220 -0.59 35.93 -15.39
N ILE A 221 0.38 36.05 -14.47
CA ILE A 221 0.45 35.21 -13.26
C ILE A 221 -0.83 35.34 -12.44
N SER A 222 -1.32 36.57 -12.24
CA SER A 222 -2.58 36.80 -11.54
C SER A 222 -3.75 36.07 -12.20
N GLN A 223 -3.80 35.99 -13.53
CA GLN A 223 -4.85 35.28 -14.26
C GLN A 223 -4.71 33.76 -14.17
N GLN A 224 -3.49 33.25 -14.28
CA GLN A 224 -3.21 31.81 -14.26
C GLN A 224 -3.30 31.17 -12.86
N SER A 225 -3.31 32.00 -11.82
CA SER A 225 -3.31 31.53 -10.42
C SER A 225 -4.72 31.45 -9.79
N GLY A 226 -5.78 31.53 -10.60
CA GLY A 226 -7.16 31.36 -10.16
C GLY A 226 -7.72 32.49 -9.29
N PHE A 227 -7.15 33.70 -9.33
CA PHE A 227 -7.72 34.84 -8.59
C PHE A 227 -8.79 35.55 -9.42
N GLN A 228 -10.01 35.71 -8.85
CA GLN A 228 -11.12 36.41 -9.51
C GLN A 228 -10.81 37.88 -9.82
N THR A 229 -10.06 38.57 -8.95
CA THR A 229 -9.73 39.99 -9.14
C THR A 229 -8.27 40.27 -8.79
N LYS A 230 -7.67 41.22 -9.53
CA LYS A 230 -6.31 41.72 -9.27
C LYS A 230 -6.18 42.28 -7.85
N SER A 231 -7.20 42.99 -7.37
CA SER A 231 -7.22 43.57 -6.01
C SER A 231 -7.14 42.49 -4.94
N HIS A 232 -7.89 41.39 -5.09
CA HIS A 232 -7.83 40.26 -4.17
C HIS A 232 -6.47 39.56 -4.23
N PHE A 233 -5.93 39.32 -5.43
CA PHE A 233 -4.60 38.76 -5.64
C PHE A 233 -3.50 39.53 -4.89
N PHE A 234 -3.38 40.84 -5.13
CA PHE A 234 -2.32 41.64 -4.52
C PHE A 234 -2.45 41.71 -2.99
N LYS A 235 -3.69 41.85 -2.47
CA LYS A 235 -3.93 41.86 -1.02
C LYS A 235 -3.60 40.51 -0.39
N ALA A 236 -4.05 39.41 -0.98
CA ALA A 236 -3.80 38.06 -0.48
C ALA A 236 -2.30 37.74 -0.48
N PHE A 237 -1.61 38.01 -1.58
CA PHE A 237 -0.17 37.74 -1.70
C PHE A 237 0.65 38.57 -0.72
N LYS A 238 0.39 39.88 -0.63
CA LYS A 238 1.09 40.75 0.33
C LYS A 238 0.84 40.32 1.77
N LYS A 239 -0.39 39.87 2.09
CA LYS A 239 -0.72 39.36 3.41
C LYS A 239 0.04 38.06 3.73
N ALA A 240 0.17 37.16 2.76
CA ALA A 240 0.84 35.87 2.94
C ALA A 240 2.38 36.00 3.01
N MET A 241 2.98 36.86 2.18
CA MET A 241 4.43 36.94 2.00
C MET A 241 5.08 38.17 2.66
N GLY A 242 4.28 39.11 3.18
CA GLY A 242 4.76 40.38 3.74
C GLY A 242 5.24 41.39 2.69
N MET A 243 5.30 41.01 1.41
CA MET A 243 5.82 41.82 0.30
C MET A 243 4.98 41.66 -0.96
N THR A 244 5.12 42.57 -1.93
CA THR A 244 4.37 42.49 -3.19
C THR A 244 4.94 41.39 -4.11
N PRO A 245 4.15 40.87 -5.08
CA PRO A 245 4.65 39.93 -6.08
C PRO A 245 5.91 40.43 -6.82
N SER A 246 5.96 41.71 -7.15
CA SER A 246 7.13 42.33 -7.81
C SER A 246 8.37 42.28 -6.91
N GLN A 247 8.21 42.64 -5.63
CA GLN A 247 9.30 42.60 -4.66
C GLN A 247 9.79 41.17 -4.43
N TYR A 248 8.86 40.21 -4.39
CA TYR A 248 9.18 38.80 -4.21
C TYR A 248 10.00 38.22 -5.36
N ARG A 249 9.69 38.60 -6.62
CA ARG A 249 10.47 38.16 -7.78
C ARG A 249 11.91 38.70 -7.74
N LEU A 250 12.08 39.97 -7.37
CA LEU A 250 13.40 40.58 -7.28
C LEU A 250 14.26 39.86 -6.22
N SER A 251 13.71 39.61 -5.04
CA SER A 251 14.43 38.93 -3.96
C SER A 251 14.74 37.47 -4.28
N SER A 252 13.87 36.75 -5.01
CA SER A 252 14.16 35.38 -5.42
C SER A 252 15.27 35.28 -6.47
N ASN A 253 15.40 36.28 -7.34
CA ASN A 253 16.46 36.31 -8.35
C ASN A 253 17.82 36.63 -7.74
N GLU A 254 17.88 37.48 -6.72
CA GLU A 254 19.11 37.77 -5.98
C GLU A 254 19.63 36.57 -5.17
N ALA A 255 18.75 35.68 -4.71
CA ALA A 255 19.13 34.48 -3.96
C ALA A 255 19.58 33.30 -4.85
N ASN A 256 19.28 33.34 -6.15
CA ASN A 256 19.63 32.31 -7.12
C ASN A 256 20.74 32.76 -8.10
N ALA A 257 21.23 33.99 -7.97
CA ALA A 257 22.37 34.55 -8.71
C ALA A 257 23.67 34.36 -7.93
#